data_AF-A0A8J3YDB8-F1
#
_entry.id   AF-A0A8J3YDB8-F1
#
_cell.length_a   1.000
_cell.length_b   1.000
_cell.length_c   1.000
_cell.angle_alpha   90.00
_cell.angle_beta   90.00
_cell.angle_gamma   90.00
#
_symmetry.space_group_name_H-M   'P 1'
#
loop_
_entity.id
_entity.type
_entity.pdbx_description
1 polymer ?
#
loop_
_entity_poly.entity_id
_entity_poly.type
_entity_poly.pdbx_seq_one_letter_code
_entity_poly.pdbx_strand_id
1 'polypeptide(L)' 'MSQTPHALTEDEPGIDPATLSDDDLIRELHSLHRTRLDTLRHGPDAALNNHLRRTAELESEYLTRHPGREVDQGRLTQGS' A
#
# COMPACT_ATOMS: atom_id res chain seq x y z
N MET A 1 -9.26 -26.24 -29.75
CA MET A 1 -9.91 -25.44 -28.69
C MET A 1 -8.95 -24.32 -28.35
N SER A 2 -9.29 -23.10 -28.73
CA SER A 2 -8.40 -21.93 -28.68
C SER A 2 -8.19 -21.47 -27.25
N GLN A 3 -6.93 -21.31 -26.84
CA GLN A 3 -6.59 -20.67 -25.59
C GLN A 3 -6.73 -19.16 -25.78
N THR A 4 -7.76 -18.58 -25.17
CA THR A 4 -7.98 -17.14 -25.11
C THR A 4 -6.82 -16.50 -24.35
N PRO A 5 -6.15 -15.46 -24.87
CA PRO A 5 -5.20 -14.70 -24.08
C PRO A 5 -5.99 -13.96 -22.98
N HIS A 6 -5.75 -14.30 -21.72
CA HIS A 6 -6.05 -13.37 -20.63
C HIS A 6 -5.13 -12.17 -20.86
N ALA A 7 -5.68 -11.11 -21.45
CA ALA A 7 -5.11 -9.80 -21.27
C ALA A 7 -5.10 -9.57 -19.75
N LEU A 8 -3.94 -9.72 -19.13
CA LEU A 8 -3.74 -9.32 -17.75
C LEU A 8 -4.00 -7.82 -17.73
N THR A 9 -5.23 -7.44 -17.39
CA THR A 9 -5.58 -6.07 -17.11
C THR A 9 -4.63 -5.63 -15.99
N GLU A 10 -3.77 -4.66 -16.26
CA GLU A 10 -2.83 -4.05 -15.31
C GLU A 10 -3.54 -3.29 -14.16
N ASP A 11 -4.82 -3.60 -13.92
CA ASP A 11 -5.74 -3.03 -12.95
C ASP A 11 -6.54 -4.15 -12.26
N GLU A 12 -5.92 -5.30 -11.95
CA GLU A 12 -6.51 -6.14 -10.91
C GLU A 12 -6.35 -5.38 -9.59
N PRO A 13 -7.45 -4.97 -8.91
CA PRO A 13 -7.34 -4.36 -7.60
C PRO A 13 -6.57 -5.33 -6.70
N GLY A 14 -5.55 -4.83 -6.01
CA GLY A 14 -4.75 -5.64 -5.09
C GLY A 14 -5.65 -6.39 -4.10
N ILE A 15 -5.20 -7.56 -3.64
CA ILE A 15 -5.92 -8.41 -2.70
C ILE A 15 -6.45 -7.58 -1.53
N ASP A 16 -7.69 -7.81 -1.10
CA ASP A 16 -8.29 -7.07 0.01
C ASP A 16 -7.37 -7.09 1.26
N PRO A 17 -7.01 -5.94 1.83
CA PRO A 17 -6.06 -5.86 2.95
C PRO A 17 -6.45 -6.74 4.15
N ALA A 18 -7.75 -6.86 4.45
CA ALA A 18 -8.23 -7.62 5.59
C ALA A 18 -7.98 -9.13 5.43
N THR A 19 -7.78 -9.59 4.20
CA THR A 19 -7.46 -10.99 3.89
C THR A 19 -5.95 -11.30 3.92
N LEU A 20 -5.09 -10.27 3.98
CA LEU A 20 -3.64 -10.45 4.03
C LEU A 20 -3.18 -10.95 5.41
N SER A 21 -2.17 -11.80 5.43
CA SER A 21 -1.40 -12.08 6.65
C SER A 21 -0.63 -10.83 7.09
N ASP A 22 -0.25 -10.74 8.37
CA ASP A 22 0.50 -9.57 8.87
C ASP A 22 1.84 -9.39 8.13
N ASP A 23 2.61 -10.46 7.91
CA ASP A 23 3.83 -10.43 7.11
C ASP A 23 3.61 -9.93 5.68
N ASP A 24 2.52 -10.36 5.03
CA ASP A 24 2.20 -9.93 3.67
C ASP A 24 1.80 -8.45 3.63
N LEU A 25 1.01 -8.00 4.61
CA LEU A 25 0.62 -6.60 4.79
C LEU A 25 1.84 -5.70 4.94
N ILE A 26 2.77 -6.07 5.85
CA ILE A 26 4.02 -5.32 6.07
C ILE A 26 4.91 -5.33 4.84
N ARG A 27 5.06 -6.49 4.17
CA ARG A 27 5.85 -6.60 2.94
C ARG A 27 5.30 -5.69 1.84
N GLU A 28 3.98 -5.65 1.67
CA GLU A 28 3.34 -4.84 0.65
C GLU A 28 3.49 -3.34 0.94
N LEU A 29 3.26 -2.91 2.19
CA LEU A 29 3.52 -1.53 2.63
C LEU A 29 4.97 -1.12 2.35
N HIS A 30 5.94 -1.97 2.68
CA HIS A 30 7.35 -1.69 2.42
C HIS A 30 7.63 -1.53 0.92
N SER A 31 7.06 -2.39 0.08
CA SER A 31 7.18 -2.29 -1.38
C SER A 31 6.65 -0.96 -1.90
N LEU A 32 5.45 -0.56 -1.46
CA LEU A 32 4.82 0.69 -1.88
C LEU A 32 5.62 1.92 -1.43
N HIS A 33 6.12 1.95 -0.21
CA HIS A 33 6.94 3.08 0.26
C HIS A 33 8.26 3.20 -0.53
N ARG A 34 8.87 2.07 -0.91
CA ARG A 34 10.13 2.06 -1.66
C ARG A 34 10.01 2.76 -3.02
N THR A 35 8.88 2.60 -3.70
CA THR A 35 8.66 3.16 -5.05
C THR A 35 7.87 4.47 -5.05
N ARG A 36 7.28 4.89 -3.92
CA ARG A 36 6.35 6.02 -3.84
C ARG A 36 6.90 7.32 -4.44
N LEU A 37 8.14 7.69 -4.14
CA LEU A 37 8.73 8.93 -4.66
C LEU A 37 8.99 8.85 -6.17
N ASP A 38 9.37 7.68 -6.67
CA ASP A 38 9.59 7.48 -8.10
C ASP A 38 8.27 7.57 -8.87
N THR A 39 7.23 6.86 -8.41
CA THR A 39 5.89 6.93 -8.97
C THR A 39 5.34 8.36 -8.94
N LEU A 40 5.57 9.10 -7.85
CA LEU A 40 5.14 10.51 -7.74
C LEU A 40 5.79 11.42 -8.79
N ARG A 41 7.08 11.21 -9.09
CA ARG A 41 7.84 12.09 -9.97
C ARG A 41 7.71 11.72 -11.44
N HIS A 42 7.56 10.43 -11.74
CA HIS A 42 7.76 9.90 -13.08
C HIS A 42 6.64 8.95 -13.54
N GLY A 43 5.76 8.53 -12.63
CA GLY A 43 4.66 7.63 -12.96
C GLY A 43 3.51 8.34 -13.68
N PRO A 44 2.71 7.61 -14.47
CA PRO A 44 1.46 8.14 -15.00
C PRO A 44 0.45 8.38 -13.87
N ASP A 45 -0.50 9.30 -14.07
CA ASP A 45 -1.50 9.66 -13.06
C ASP A 45 -2.28 8.45 -12.52
N ALA A 46 -2.60 7.47 -13.38
CA ALA A 46 -3.27 6.25 -12.98
C ALA A 46 -2.43 5.42 -11.99
N ALA A 47 -1.13 5.29 -12.21
CA ALA A 47 -0.23 4.57 -11.32
C ALA A 47 -0.09 5.29 -9.98
N LEU A 48 0.02 6.63 -10.00
CA LEU A 48 0.04 7.43 -8.77
C LEU A 48 -1.25 7.27 -7.96
N ASN A 49 -2.41 7.39 -8.61
CA ASN A 49 -3.70 7.22 -7.96
C ASN A 49 -3.86 5.84 -7.32
N ASN A 50 -3.45 4.78 -8.04
CA ASN A 50 -3.45 3.43 -7.47
C ASN A 50 -2.51 3.32 -6.26
N HIS A 51 -1.30 3.90 -6.34
CA HIS A 51 -0.35 3.92 -5.23
C HIS A 51 -0.93 4.60 -3.99
N LEU A 52 -1.57 5.76 -4.16
CA LEU A 52 -2.17 6.54 -3.07
C LEU A 52 -3.31 5.77 -2.42
N ARG A 53 -4.24 5.23 -3.23
CA ARG A 53 -5.34 4.40 -2.75
C ARG A 53 -4.83 3.20 -1.96
N ARG A 54 -3.94 2.42 -2.58
CA ARG A 54 -3.46 1.17 -2.00
C ARG A 54 -2.67 1.39 -0.72
N THR A 55 -1.86 2.45 -0.67
CA THR A 55 -1.13 2.79 0.56
C THR A 55 -2.10 3.12 1.69
N ALA A 56 -3.12 3.94 1.43
CA ALA A 56 -4.11 4.31 2.44
C ALA A 56 -4.92 3.10 2.95
N GLU A 57 -5.30 2.17 2.06
CA GLU A 57 -6.00 0.93 2.41
C GLU A 57 -5.18 0.05 3.35
N LEU A 58 -3.92 -0.20 3.00
CA LEU A 58 -3.02 -1.03 3.82
C LEU A 58 -2.64 -0.36 5.15
N GLU A 59 -2.44 0.97 5.16
CA GLU A 59 -2.17 1.73 6.39
C GLU A 59 -3.37 1.68 7.34
N SER A 60 -4.59 1.75 6.81
CA SER A 60 -5.83 1.67 7.59
C SER A 60 -6.01 0.28 8.20
N GLU A 61 -5.71 -0.78 7.45
CA GLU A 61 -5.72 -2.15 7.96
C GLU A 61 -4.67 -2.33 9.05
N TYR A 62 -3.44 -1.85 8.84
CA TYR A 62 -2.39 -1.90 9.85
C TYR A 62 -2.82 -1.20 11.15
N LEU A 63 -3.41 -0.01 11.05
CA LEU A 63 -3.95 0.73 12.19
C LEU A 63 -5.07 -0.02 12.92
N THR A 64 -5.93 -0.71 12.17
CA THR A 64 -7.03 -1.51 12.72
C THR A 64 -6.52 -2.72 13.50
N ARG A 65 -5.48 -3.40 12.98
CA ARG A 65 -4.82 -4.54 13.65
C ARG A 65 -3.98 -4.12 14.85
N HIS A 66 -3.38 -2.93 14.78
CA HIS A 66 -2.41 -2.44 15.75
C HIS A 66 -2.87 -1.12 16.42
N PRO A 67 -4.02 -1.10 17.13
CA PRO A 67 -4.55 0.12 17.74
C PRO A 67 -3.65 0.66 18.87
N GLY A 68 -2.82 -0.19 19.47
CA GLY A 68 -1.84 0.16 20.49
C GLY A 68 -0.41 0.31 19.96
N ARG A 69 -0.22 0.54 18.64
CA ARG A 69 1.11 0.63 18.04
C ARG A 69 2.00 1.61 18.82
N GLU A 70 3.25 1.20 19.04
CA GLU A 70 4.21 2.03 19.76
C GLU A 70 4.46 3.32 18.98
N VAL A 71 4.02 4.43 19.57
CA VAL A 71 4.35 5.77 19.08
C VAL A 71 5.59 6.22 19.82
N ASP A 72 6.72 6.28 19.10
CA ASP A 72 7.97 6.79 19.63
C ASP A 72 7.75 8.21 20.17
N GLN A 73 7.82 8.35 21.49
CA GLN A 73 7.56 9.62 22.18
C GLN A 73 8.62 10.69 21.84
N GLY A 74 9.83 10.28 21.42
CA GLY A 74 10.88 11.20 20.96
C GLY A 74 10.64 11.76 19.56
N ARG A 75 9.77 11.12 18.76
CA ARG A 75 9.30 11.62 17.46
C ARG A 75 8.04 12.45 17.54
N LEU A 76 7.35 12.44 18.69
CA LEU A 76 6.32 13.43 18.95
C LEU A 76 7.02 14.78 19.07
N THR A 77 6.87 15.63 18.05
CA THR A 77 7.25 17.02 18.19
C THR A 77 6.40 17.62 19.32
N GLN A 78 6.97 17.70 20.53
CA GLN A 78 6.44 18.55 21.57
C GLN A 78 6.54 19.96 20.97
N GLY A 79 5.42 20.49 20.49
CA GLY A 79 5.37 21.79 19.83
C GLY A 79 6.14 22.81 20.66
N SER A 80 7.26 23.29 20.12
CA SER A 80 7.99 24.44 20.65
C SER A 80 7.34 25.73 20.19
#